data_AF-A0A650CM26-F1
#
_entry.id   AF-A0A650CM26-F1
#
_cell.length_a   1.000
_cell.length_b   1.000
_cell.length_c   1.000
_cell.angle_alpha   90.00
_cell.angle_beta   90.00
_cell.angle_gamma   90.00
#
_symmetry.space_group_name_H-M   'P 1'
#
loop_
_entity.id
_entity.type
_entity.pdbx_description
1 polymer ?
#
loop_
_entity_poly.entity_id
_entity_poly.type
_entity_poly.pdbx_seq_one_letter_code
_entity_poly.pdbx_strand_id
1 'polypeptide(L)'
;MVKYENDCVSQILPYLPSDIELEQACEVFMYLLSKDEIKKRFKSLPLLFLLLLTHDRNINEALSKVKSENEKVEVVYQIICCKDRENKEFKIRSREDRIKLSINAIHSMEWLS
;
A
#
# COMPACT_ATOMS: atom_id res chain seq x y z
N MET A 1 11.92 -5.45 7.24
CA MET A 1 12.54 -4.10 7.21
C MET A 1 11.61 -3.14 6.47
N VAL A 2 11.47 -1.90 6.93
CA VAL A 2 10.63 -0.85 6.30
C VAL A 2 11.54 0.12 5.56
N LYS A 3 11.52 0.13 4.23
CA LYS A 3 12.45 0.95 3.43
C LYS A 3 11.98 1.18 2.00
N TYR A 4 12.58 2.17 1.34
CA TYR A 4 12.55 2.34 -0.11
C TYR A 4 13.99 2.39 -0.62
N GLU A 5 14.37 1.48 -1.52
CA GLU A 5 15.68 1.45 -2.16
C GLU A 5 15.57 0.76 -3.52
N ASN A 6 16.40 1.15 -4.48
CA ASN A 6 16.47 0.51 -5.80
C ASN A 6 15.09 0.33 -6.48
N ASP A 7 14.24 1.36 -6.39
CA ASP A 7 12.85 1.34 -6.89
C ASP A 7 11.97 0.20 -6.35
N CYS A 8 12.32 -0.28 -5.15
CA CYS A 8 11.54 -1.21 -4.36
C CYS A 8 11.13 -0.57 -3.03
N VAL A 9 9.85 -0.69 -2.67
CA VAL A 9 9.35 -0.37 -1.34
C VAL A 9 9.08 -1.65 -0.56
N SER A 10 9.43 -1.67 0.71
CA SER A 10 9.08 -2.75 1.62
C SER A 10 8.38 -2.26 2.86
N GLN A 11 7.39 -3.03 3.31
CA GLN A 11 6.64 -2.78 4.53
C GLN A 11 6.50 -4.05 5.35
N ILE A 12 6.38 -3.92 6.68
CA ILE A 12 6.07 -5.04 7.58
C ILE A 12 4.63 -4.90 8.03
N LEU A 13 3.84 -5.96 7.87
CA LEU A 13 2.44 -6.02 8.31
C LEU A 13 2.19 -7.28 9.16
N PRO A 14 1.29 -7.21 10.15
CA PRO A 14 0.86 -8.38 10.95
C PRO A 14 -0.18 -9.26 10.23
N TYR A 15 -0.56 -8.87 9.01
CA TYR A 15 -1.48 -9.60 8.16
C TYR A 15 -0.92 -9.66 6.73
N LEU A 16 -1.37 -10.65 5.97
CA LEU A 16 -1.10 -10.74 4.55
C LEU A 16 -2.32 -10.20 3.79
N PRO A 17 -2.22 -9.03 3.12
CA PRO A 17 -3.28 -8.56 2.24
C PRO A 17 -3.50 -9.58 1.10
N SER A 18 -4.70 -9.60 0.53
CA SER A 18 -4.98 -10.45 -0.62
C SER A 18 -4.12 -10.06 -1.83
N ASP A 19 -3.89 -11.01 -2.75
CA ASP A 19 -3.05 -10.76 -3.92
C ASP A 19 -3.51 -9.55 -4.75
N ILE A 20 -4.82 -9.31 -4.81
CA ILE A 20 -5.38 -8.17 -5.57
C ILE A 20 -5.17 -6.83 -4.86
N GLU A 21 -5.25 -6.80 -3.53
CA GLU A 21 -4.90 -5.61 -2.74
C GLU A 21 -3.41 -5.30 -2.91
N LEU A 22 -2.55 -6.32 -2.90
CA LEU A 22 -1.12 -6.17 -3.12
C LEU A 22 -0.79 -5.66 -4.52
N GLU A 23 -1.44 -6.21 -5.56
CA GLU A 23 -1.24 -5.76 -6.95
C GLU A 23 -1.66 -4.31 -7.11
N GLN A 24 -2.88 -3.96 -6.68
CA GLN A 24 -3.36 -2.60 -6.83
C GLN A 24 -2.53 -1.60 -6.04
N ALA A 25 -2.19 -1.90 -4.78
CA ALA A 25 -1.35 -1.01 -3.97
C ALA A 25 -0.01 -0.75 -4.65
N CYS A 26 0.55 -1.76 -5.32
CA CYS A 26 1.78 -1.62 -6.07
C CYS A 26 1.65 -0.80 -7.34
N GLU A 27 0.67 -1.10 -8.19
CA GLU A 27 0.43 -0.32 -9.41
C GLU A 27 0.20 1.16 -9.09
N VAL A 28 -0.64 1.42 -8.08
CA VAL A 28 -0.94 2.78 -7.63
C VAL A 28 0.30 3.44 -7.04
N PHE A 29 1.07 2.75 -6.20
CA PHE A 29 2.31 3.30 -5.65
C PHE A 29 3.29 3.71 -6.76
N MET A 30 3.49 2.86 -7.76
CA MET A 30 4.39 3.15 -8.90
C MET A 30 3.86 4.31 -9.75
N TYR A 31 2.54 4.36 -9.97
CA TYR A 31 1.90 5.48 -10.65
C TYR A 31 2.10 6.80 -9.89
N LEU A 32 1.88 6.80 -8.58
CA LEU A 32 2.08 7.98 -7.73
C LEU A 32 3.56 8.41 -7.71
N LEU A 33 4.50 7.46 -7.68
CA LEU A 33 5.93 7.76 -7.81
C LEU A 33 6.33 8.33 -9.17
N SER A 34 5.51 8.14 -10.20
CA SER A 34 5.75 8.78 -11.49
C SER A 34 5.29 10.26 -11.51
N LYS A 35 4.71 10.77 -10.42
CA LYS A 35 4.20 12.14 -10.29
C LYS A 35 5.09 12.97 -9.38
N ASP A 36 5.57 14.09 -9.88
CA ASP A 36 6.50 14.95 -9.14
C ASP A 36 5.84 15.62 -7.92
N GLU A 37 4.53 15.87 -7.97
CA GLU A 37 3.78 16.45 -6.85
C GLU A 37 3.80 15.51 -5.63
N ILE A 38 3.68 14.20 -5.85
CA ILE A 38 3.68 13.20 -4.78
C ILE A 38 5.03 13.13 -4.09
N LYS A 39 6.13 13.14 -4.85
CA LYS A 39 7.49 13.12 -4.28
C LYS A 39 7.75 14.33 -3.37
N LYS A 40 7.11 15.47 -3.65
CA LYS A 40 7.18 16.68 -2.82
C LYS A 40 6.29 16.58 -1.58
N ARG A 41 5.10 15.99 -1.71
CA ARG A 41 4.10 15.86 -0.63
C ARG A 41 4.48 14.80 0.39
N PHE A 42 4.92 13.63 -0.06
CA PHE A 42 5.25 12.49 0.79
C PHE A 42 6.76 12.35 0.96
N LYS A 43 7.28 12.83 2.10
CA LYS A 43 8.71 12.69 2.44
C LYS A 43 9.12 11.24 2.74
N SER A 44 8.17 10.38 3.07
CA SER A 44 8.40 8.96 3.36
C SER A 44 7.57 8.09 2.43
N LEU A 45 8.24 7.52 1.44
CA LEU A 45 7.63 6.58 0.49
C LEU A 45 7.12 5.29 1.15
N PRO A 46 7.80 4.72 2.17
CA PRO A 46 7.24 3.59 2.91
C PRO A 46 5.93 3.90 3.62
N LEU A 47 5.74 5.15 4.10
CA LEU A 47 4.46 5.56 4.70
C LEU A 47 3.37 5.72 3.64
N LEU A 48 3.69 6.24 2.45
CA LEU A 48 2.74 6.26 1.34
C LEU A 48 2.29 4.84 0.97
N PHE A 49 3.23 3.89 0.89
CA PHE A 49 2.91 2.49 0.63
C PHE A 49 2.08 1.86 1.75
N LEU A 50 2.34 2.22 3.01
CA LEU A 50 1.52 1.79 4.14
C LEU A 50 0.06 2.20 3.97
N LEU A 51 -0.20 3.46 3.62
CA LEU A 51 -1.56 3.97 3.42
C LEU A 51 -2.33 3.17 2.38
N LEU A 52 -1.67 2.81 1.28
CA LEU A 52 -2.24 1.96 0.22
C LEU A 52 -2.53 0.53 0.71
N LEU A 53 -1.64 -0.06 1.52
CA LEU A 53 -1.84 -1.41 2.06
C LEU A 53 -2.93 -1.48 3.15
N THR A 54 -3.15 -0.40 3.90
CA THR A 54 -4.17 -0.35 4.95
C THR A 54 -5.51 0.21 4.47
N HIS A 55 -5.53 0.80 3.26
CA HIS A 55 -6.66 1.54 2.67
C HIS A 55 -7.05 2.80 3.44
N ASP A 56 -6.09 3.41 4.12
CA ASP A 56 -6.29 4.60 4.94
C ASP A 56 -5.75 5.86 4.24
N ARG A 57 -6.30 7.01 4.62
CA ARG A 57 -5.80 8.33 4.20
C ARG A 57 -4.94 9.02 5.26
N ASN A 58 -5.02 8.55 6.51
CA ASN A 58 -4.33 9.12 7.65
C ASN A 58 -3.24 8.16 8.14
N ILE A 59 -2.01 8.67 8.24
CA ILE A 59 -0.84 7.88 8.65
C ILE A 59 -1.01 7.34 10.08
N ASN A 60 -1.59 8.12 10.99
CA ASN A 60 -1.77 7.69 12.38
C ASN A 60 -2.81 6.57 12.49
N GLU A 61 -3.88 6.63 11.69
CA GLU A 61 -4.88 5.57 11.64
C GLU A 61 -4.28 4.28 11.09
N ALA A 62 -3.52 4.36 10.00
CA ALA A 62 -2.82 3.22 9.41
C ALA A 62 -1.84 2.56 10.41
N LEU A 63 -1.01 3.37 11.09
CA LEU A 63 -0.07 2.88 12.10
C LEU A 63 -0.78 2.26 13.31
N SER A 64 -1.87 2.88 13.76
CA SER A 64 -2.68 2.36 14.88
C SER A 64 -3.29 1.01 14.54
N LYS A 65 -3.83 0.86 13.32
CA LYS A 65 -4.39 -0.41 12.82
C LYS A 65 -3.32 -1.50 12.83
N VAL A 66 -2.17 -1.25 12.21
CA VAL A 66 -1.02 -2.17 12.20
C VAL A 66 -0.58 -2.54 13.61
N LYS A 67 -0.46 -1.58 14.52
CA LYS A 67 -0.07 -1.85 15.91
C LYS A 67 -1.09 -2.75 16.62
N SER A 68 -2.38 -2.44 16.49
CA SER A 68 -3.46 -3.19 17.14
C SER A 68 -3.57 -4.63 16.65
N GLU A 69 -3.22 -4.88 15.39
CA GLU A 69 -3.20 -6.22 14.80
C GLU A 69 -1.92 -6.97 15.17
N ASN A 70 -0.78 -6.28 15.26
CA ASN A 70 0.49 -6.87 15.69
C ASN A 70 0.46 -7.42 17.11
N GLU A 71 -0.33 -6.82 18.02
CA GLU A 71 -0.54 -7.33 19.38
C GLU A 71 -1.30 -8.66 19.42
N LYS A 72 -1.89 -9.11 18.31
CA LYS A 72 -2.74 -10.30 18.21
C LYS A 72 -2.10 -11.46 17.45
N VAL A 73 -0.90 -11.28 16.90
CA VAL A 73 -0.27 -12.26 15.99
C VAL A 73 1.17 -12.58 16.37
N GLU A 74 1.58 -13.81 16.11
CA GLU A 74 2.97 -14.27 16.27
C GLU A 74 3.78 -14.16 14.96
N VAL A 75 3.09 -13.95 13.83
CA VAL A 75 3.68 -13.91 12.49
C VAL A 75 3.52 -12.52 11.91
N VAL A 76 4.62 -12.00 11.35
CA VAL A 76 4.63 -10.77 10.56
C VAL A 76 5.09 -11.08 9.14
N TYR A 77 4.55 -10.34 8.18
CA TYR A 77 4.83 -10.47 6.77
C TYR A 77 5.65 -9.28 6.29
N GLN A 78 6.69 -9.56 5.51
CA GLN A 78 7.39 -8.53 4.76
C GLN A 78 6.78 -8.43 3.37
N ILE A 79 6.07 -7.34 3.11
CA ILE A 79 5.51 -7.02 1.80
C ILE A 79 6.55 -6.22 1.02
N ILE A 80 6.84 -6.62 -0.21
CA ILE A 80 7.83 -5.96 -1.07
C ILE A 80 7.21 -5.70 -2.43
N CYS A 81 7.44 -4.51 -2.96
CA CYS A 81 6.95 -4.07 -4.25
C CYS A 81 8.04 -3.35 -5.02
N CYS A 82 8.36 -3.84 -6.23
CA CYS A 82 9.42 -3.30 -7.08
C CYS A 82 8.86 -2.85 -8.43
N LYS A 83 9.48 -1.84 -9.03
CA LYS A 83 9.05 -1.25 -10.30
C LYS A 83 9.08 -2.22 -11.48
N ASP A 84 10.07 -3.10 -11.53
CA ASP A 84 10.26 -4.07 -12.63
C ASP A 84 9.51 -5.39 -12.39
N ARG A 85 8.42 -5.37 -11.62
CA ARG A 85 7.58 -6.55 -11.41
C ARG A 85 6.79 -6.89 -12.67
N GLU A 86 6.57 -8.18 -12.91
CA GLU A 86 5.55 -8.60 -13.87
C GLU A 86 4.17 -8.30 -13.29
N ASN A 87 3.36 -7.53 -14.03
CA ASN A 87 1.95 -7.32 -13.67
C ASN A 87 1.21 -8.64 -13.82
N LYS A 88 0.59 -9.10 -12.73
CA LYS A 88 -0.22 -10.31 -12.74
C LYS A 88 -1.67 -9.92 -12.98
N GLU A 89 -2.35 -10.69 -13.82
CA GLU A 89 -3.78 -10.52 -14.01
C GLU A 89 -4.54 -11.12 -12.82
N PHE A 90 -5.35 -10.30 -12.15
CA PHE A 90 -6.21 -10.75 -11.06
C PHE A 90 -7.68 -10.56 -11.38
N LYS A 91 -8.49 -11.51 -10.91
CA LYS A 91 -9.95 -11.40 -10.93
C LYS A 91 -10.42 -10.88 -9.58
N ILE A 92 -11.19 -9.80 -9.60
CA ILE A 92 -11.93 -9.31 -8.43
C ILE A 92 -12.97 -10.36 -8.04
N ARG A 93 -12.89 -10.89 -6.82
CA ARG A 93 -13.71 -12.04 -6.40
C ARG A 93 -14.87 -11.65 -5.50
N SER A 94 -14.73 -10.55 -4.76
CA SER A 94 -15.71 -10.18 -3.73
C SER A 94 -16.22 -8.73 -3.86
N ARG A 95 -17.33 -8.44 -3.17
CA ARG A 95 -17.78 -7.05 -2.98
C ARG A 95 -16.80 -6.27 -2.10
N GLU A 96 -16.19 -6.93 -1.13
CA GLU A 96 -15.23 -6.32 -0.22
C GLU A 96 -13.97 -5.86 -0.97
N ASP A 97 -13.44 -6.69 -1.87
CA ASP A 97 -12.31 -6.35 -2.74
C ASP A 97 -12.63 -5.06 -3.49
N ARG A 98 -13.82 -5.00 -4.14
CA ARG A 98 -14.25 -3.80 -4.88
C ARG A 98 -14.25 -2.55 -4.01
N ILE A 99 -14.80 -2.65 -2.80
CA ILE A 99 -14.86 -1.51 -1.89
C ILE A 99 -13.45 -1.04 -1.53
N LYS A 100 -12.57 -1.94 -1.12
CA LYS A 100 -11.20 -1.61 -0.73
C LYS A 100 -10.40 -1.02 -1.89
N LEU A 101 -10.47 -1.65 -3.06
CA LEU A 101 -9.82 -1.17 -4.28
C LEU A 101 -10.34 0.23 -4.67
N SER A 102 -11.64 0.48 -4.54
CA SER A 102 -12.22 1.80 -4.78
C SER A 102 -11.75 2.85 -3.78
N ILE A 103 -11.66 2.52 -2.49
CA ILE A 103 -11.16 3.44 -1.45
C ILE A 103 -9.72 3.87 -1.77
N ASN A 104 -8.85 2.92 -2.10
CA ASN A 104 -7.48 3.22 -2.50
C ASN A 104 -7.41 4.14 -3.72
N ALA A 105 -8.23 3.86 -4.75
CA ALA A 105 -8.27 4.70 -5.94
C ALA A 105 -8.71 6.14 -5.60
N ILE A 106 -9.75 6.31 -4.77
CA ILE A 106 -10.24 7.62 -4.34
C ILE A 106 -9.14 8.38 -3.58
N HIS A 107 -8.57 7.80 -2.53
CA HIS A 107 -7.51 8.45 -1.74
C HIS A 107 -6.32 8.85 -2.60
N SER A 108 -5.93 7.99 -3.54
CA SER A 108 -4.79 8.26 -4.43
C SER A 108 -5.04 9.43 -5.36
N MET A 109 -6.27 9.60 -5.84
CA MET A 109 -6.66 10.76 -6.64
C MET A 109 -6.68 12.05 -5.81
N GLU A 110 -7.13 12.00 -4.55
CA GLU A 110 -7.10 13.15 -3.64
C GLU A 110 -5.67 13.61 -3.30
N TRP A 111 -4.68 12.72 -3.35
CA TRP A 111 -3.28 13.09 -3.14
C TRP A 111 -2.67 13.82 -4.33
N LEU A 112 -3.25 13.63 -5.53
CA LEU A 112 -2.82 14.24 -6.79
C LEU A 112 -3.50 15.58 -7.09
N SER A 113 -4.64 15.86 -6.47
CA SER A 113 -5.29 17.18 -6.47
C SER A 113 -4.63 18.14 -5.50
#